data_AF-A0A963EZN0-F1
#
_entry.id   AF-A0A963EZN0-F1
#
_cell.length_a   1.000
_cell.length_b   1.000
_cell.length_c   1.000
_cell.angle_alpha   90.00
_cell.angle_beta   90.00
_cell.angle_gamma   90.00
#
_symmetry.space_group_name_H-M   'P 1'
#
loop_
_entity.id
_entity.type
_entity.pdbx_description
1 polymer ?
#
loop_
_entity_poly.entity_id
_entity_poly.type
_entity_poly.pdbx_seq_one_letter_code
_entity_poly.pdbx_strand_id
1 'polypeptide(L)'
;GQTPVEIFGSSETGGIAWRQQSAEQSSWQPLPGVEFRFTKESALAVRSPFLPDEQWYITDDAATPAAPGGFLLGGRLDRIVKIEGKRVALAEVEQALLDRAEIEDACTIVLARKRPCVGALLILSPQGWELHRQLGHADFTRQLRLALGDRLAAAAVPRAFRLAPGLPRNTQGKLLRKEIEQHFESETRPRVLRHESRDNGCQLQLAVSPNCQYFEGHFPDNPILPGVVQLKWAEDMAREWLGVDGPFQGMRSVKFKKVILPGTVLTLALDYTPGNGRLDFRFSSVAGEHSQGRMQYGLRS
;
A
#
# COMPACT_ATOMS: atom_id res chain seq x y z
N GLY A 1 -36.03 23.70 -7.77
CA GLY A 1 -36.26 22.81 -6.61
C GLY A 1 -35.52 23.39 -5.42
N GLN A 2 -36.08 23.30 -4.22
CA GLN A 2 -35.35 23.69 -3.01
C GLN A 2 -34.32 22.60 -2.69
N THR A 3 -33.08 22.99 -2.43
CA THR A 3 -32.03 22.05 -2.03
C THR A 3 -32.24 21.60 -0.58
N PRO A 4 -31.96 20.33 -0.26
CA PRO A 4 -32.21 19.78 1.07
C PRO A 4 -31.35 20.49 2.13
N VAL A 5 -31.91 20.65 3.32
CA VAL A 5 -31.17 21.09 4.51
C VAL A 5 -30.42 19.89 5.06
N GLU A 6 -29.10 20.01 5.17
CA GLU A 6 -28.24 19.04 5.83
C GLU A 6 -27.94 19.49 7.26
N ILE A 7 -27.86 18.54 8.18
CA ILE A 7 -27.45 18.76 9.58
C ILE A 7 -26.15 17.99 9.84
N PHE A 8 -25.16 18.67 10.40
CA PHE A 8 -23.90 18.11 10.87
C PHE A 8 -23.94 17.97 12.38
N GLY A 9 -23.47 16.84 12.91
CA GLY A 9 -23.52 16.51 14.33
C GLY A 9 -23.12 15.07 14.62
N SER A 10 -23.09 14.70 15.90
CA SER A 10 -22.78 13.35 16.37
C SER A 10 -23.69 12.91 17.52
N SER A 11 -23.59 11.64 17.94
CA SER A 11 -24.28 11.12 19.13
C SER A 11 -23.86 11.84 20.41
N GLU A 12 -22.63 12.32 20.46
CA GLU A 12 -22.01 12.96 21.63
C GLU A 12 -22.33 14.46 21.68
N THR A 13 -22.49 15.11 20.53
CA THR A 13 -22.61 16.58 20.41
C THR A 13 -24.02 17.07 20.06
N GLY A 14 -24.90 16.15 19.64
CA GLY A 14 -26.17 16.49 19.01
C GLY A 14 -25.94 17.16 17.65
N GLY A 15 -26.92 17.97 17.21
CA GLY A 15 -26.76 18.81 16.04
C GLY A 15 -25.80 19.98 16.33
N ILE A 16 -24.78 20.13 15.50
CA ILE A 16 -23.78 21.21 15.58
C ILE A 16 -24.09 22.34 14.59
N ALA A 17 -24.31 21.99 13.32
CA ALA A 17 -24.41 22.97 12.24
C ALA A 17 -25.38 22.51 11.14
N TRP A 18 -25.78 23.43 10.29
CA TRP A 18 -26.63 23.17 9.14
C TRP A 18 -26.07 23.82 7.87
N ARG A 19 -26.49 23.31 6.71
CA ARG A 19 -26.26 23.98 5.43
C ARG A 19 -27.37 23.66 4.42
N GLN A 20 -27.43 24.45 3.36
CA GLN A 20 -28.12 24.10 2.11
C GLN A 20 -27.10 24.17 0.99
N GLN A 21 -26.88 23.06 0.28
CA GLN A 21 -25.94 23.02 -0.83
C GLN A 21 -26.42 23.88 -1.99
N SER A 22 -25.78 25.02 -2.18
CA SER A 22 -25.95 25.91 -3.33
C SER A 22 -24.73 25.89 -4.27
N ALA A 23 -23.59 25.39 -3.79
CA ALA A 23 -22.33 25.21 -4.52
C ALA A 23 -21.53 24.01 -3.96
N GLU A 24 -20.48 23.56 -4.67
CA GLU A 24 -19.63 22.42 -4.26
C GLU A 24 -18.99 22.59 -2.85
N GLN A 25 -18.83 23.82 -2.36
CA GLN A 25 -18.28 24.13 -1.03
C GLN A 25 -19.16 25.13 -0.24
N SER A 26 -20.45 24.81 -0.08
CA SER A 26 -21.31 25.58 0.84
C SER A 26 -20.84 25.46 2.29
N SER A 27 -20.69 26.60 2.96
CA SER A 27 -20.26 26.68 4.36
C SER A 27 -21.31 26.12 5.32
N TRP A 28 -20.83 25.51 6.41
CA TRP A 28 -21.65 25.10 7.54
C TRP A 28 -21.90 26.28 8.46
N GLN A 29 -23.16 26.46 8.86
CA GLN A 29 -23.61 27.49 9.77
C GLN A 29 -23.96 26.87 11.12
N PRO A 30 -23.48 27.39 12.26
CA PRO A 30 -23.79 26.82 13.56
C PRO A 30 -25.32 26.84 13.79
N LEU A 31 -25.82 25.80 14.46
CA LEU A 31 -27.19 25.79 14.94
C LEU A 31 -27.36 26.80 16.09
N PRO A 32 -28.59 27.29 16.35
CA PRO A 32 -28.84 28.22 17.45
C PRO A 32 -28.32 27.69 18.79
N GLY A 33 -27.52 28.50 19.49
CA GLY A 33 -26.91 28.14 20.76
C GLY A 33 -25.62 27.32 20.67
N VAL A 34 -25.18 26.94 19.47
CA VAL A 34 -23.90 26.25 19.26
C VAL A 34 -22.79 27.27 18.99
N GLU A 35 -21.73 27.22 19.78
CA GLU A 35 -20.50 27.96 19.56
C GLU A 35 -19.41 27.03 19.02
N PHE A 36 -18.53 27.55 18.16
CA PHE A 36 -17.41 26.79 17.64
C PHE A 36 -16.11 27.60 17.67
N ARG A 37 -14.98 26.89 17.76
CA ARG A 37 -13.62 27.42 17.59
C ARG A 37 -12.74 26.36 16.96
N PHE A 38 -11.52 26.75 16.57
CA PHE A 38 -10.53 25.83 16.02
C PHE A 38 -9.36 25.67 16.99
N THR A 39 -8.88 24.44 17.17
CA THR A 39 -7.62 24.20 17.89
C THR A 39 -6.43 24.61 17.04
N LYS A 40 -5.22 24.59 17.62
CA LYS A 40 -3.97 24.88 16.87
C LYS A 40 -3.74 23.87 15.74
N GLU A 41 -4.29 22.66 15.89
CA GLU A 41 -4.23 21.55 14.94
C GLU A 41 -5.42 21.56 13.95
N SER A 42 -6.19 22.65 13.88
CA SER A 42 -7.38 22.80 13.02
C SER A 42 -8.55 21.87 13.37
N ALA A 43 -8.59 21.30 14.58
CA ALA A 43 -9.76 20.55 15.05
C ALA A 43 -10.92 21.49 15.36
N LEU A 44 -12.13 21.10 14.97
CA LEU A 44 -13.35 21.78 15.36
C LEU A 44 -13.62 21.51 16.85
N ALA A 45 -13.68 22.55 17.66
CA ALA A 45 -14.15 22.45 19.04
C ALA A 45 -15.49 23.16 19.15
N VAL A 46 -16.45 22.52 19.83
CA VAL A 46 -17.82 23.01 19.95
C VAL A 46 -18.24 23.14 21.40
N ARG A 47 -19.10 24.11 21.67
CA ARG A 47 -19.91 24.20 22.89
C ARG A 47 -21.37 24.21 22.46
N SER A 48 -22.18 23.32 23.03
CA SER A 48 -23.53 23.04 22.57
C SER A 48 -24.45 22.80 23.76
N PRO A 49 -25.73 23.22 23.72
CA PRO A 49 -26.72 22.92 24.76
C PRO A 49 -26.99 21.42 24.93
N PHE A 50 -26.54 20.59 24.00
CA PHE A 50 -26.69 19.14 24.03
C PHE A 50 -25.50 18.41 24.67
N LEU A 51 -24.44 19.11 25.06
CA LEU A 51 -23.33 18.54 25.81
C LEU A 51 -23.69 18.41 27.31
N PRO A 52 -23.07 17.45 28.02
CA PRO A 52 -23.35 17.24 29.44
C PRO A 52 -22.87 18.40 30.34
N ASP A 53 -21.96 19.25 29.85
CA ASP A 53 -21.47 20.43 30.52
C ASP A 53 -21.23 21.60 29.53
N GLU A 54 -20.89 22.78 30.06
CA GLU A 54 -20.60 23.98 29.27
C GLU A 54 -19.14 24.03 28.77
N GLN A 55 -18.39 22.93 28.81
CA GLN A 55 -17.01 22.90 28.36
C GLN A 55 -16.92 22.77 26.84
N TRP A 56 -15.73 23.11 26.32
CA TRP A 56 -15.42 22.89 24.91
C TRP A 56 -15.17 21.41 24.64
N TYR A 57 -16.03 20.80 23.84
CA TYR A 57 -15.82 19.46 23.31
C TYR A 57 -15.01 19.55 22.01
N ILE A 58 -13.81 18.98 21.99
CA ILE A 58 -12.97 18.92 20.78
C ILE A 58 -13.47 17.75 19.94
N THR A 59 -13.99 18.01 18.74
CA THR A 59 -14.35 16.96 17.78
C THR A 59 -13.12 16.52 17.00
N ASP A 60 -13.14 15.32 16.47
CA ASP A 60 -12.09 14.87 15.55
C ASP A 60 -12.38 15.27 14.09
N ASP A 61 -13.06 16.39 13.86
CA ASP A 61 -13.29 16.94 12.53
C ASP A 61 -12.33 18.11 12.29
N ALA A 62 -11.56 18.03 11.22
CA ALA A 62 -10.80 19.17 10.73
C ALA A 62 -11.79 20.19 10.17
N ALA A 63 -11.61 21.47 10.53
CA ALA A 63 -12.44 22.52 9.99
C ALA A 63 -11.64 23.82 9.81
N THR A 64 -12.03 24.61 8.83
CA THR A 64 -11.43 25.92 8.57
C THR A 64 -12.50 27.02 8.58
N PRO A 65 -12.16 28.25 9.02
CA PRO A 65 -13.09 29.36 9.00
C PRO A 65 -13.64 29.64 7.59
N ALA A 66 -14.92 29.97 7.49
CA ALA A 66 -15.56 30.38 6.25
C ALA A 66 -16.50 31.56 6.47
N ALA A 67 -16.47 32.53 5.56
CA ALA A 67 -17.33 33.71 5.67
C ALA A 67 -18.72 33.48 5.04
N PRO A 68 -19.78 34.08 5.60
CA PRO A 68 -19.84 34.75 6.91
C PRO A 68 -20.13 33.75 8.04
N GLY A 69 -19.33 33.82 9.12
CA GLY A 69 -19.65 33.20 10.43
C GLY A 69 -19.71 31.67 10.50
N GLY A 70 -19.27 30.97 9.46
CA GLY A 70 -19.35 29.51 9.35
C GLY A 70 -17.99 28.85 9.24
N PHE A 71 -18.00 27.58 8.82
CA PHE A 71 -16.79 26.81 8.58
C PHE A 71 -16.93 25.86 7.40
N LEU A 72 -15.79 25.47 6.82
CA LEU A 72 -15.71 24.35 5.88
C LEU A 72 -15.17 23.13 6.63
N LEU A 73 -15.80 21.97 6.43
CA LEU A 73 -15.28 20.71 6.96
C LEU A 73 -14.16 20.20 6.07
N GLY A 74 -13.00 19.95 6.68
CA GLY A 74 -11.81 19.34 6.07
C GLY A 74 -11.77 17.81 6.19
N GLY A 75 -12.85 17.18 6.66
CA GLY A 75 -12.93 15.74 6.96
C GLY A 75 -12.48 15.42 8.38
N ARG A 76 -12.46 14.13 8.75
CA ARG A 76 -12.05 13.74 10.10
C ARG A 76 -10.53 13.68 10.26
N LEU A 77 -10.03 14.30 11.33
CA LEU A 77 -8.65 14.21 11.79
C LEU A 77 -8.26 12.77 12.12
N ASP A 78 -9.18 11.98 12.64
CA ASP A 78 -8.91 10.61 13.10
C ASP A 78 -8.98 9.52 12.01
N ARG A 79 -9.18 9.89 10.75
CA ARG A 79 -9.23 8.96 9.60
C ARG A 79 -10.07 7.70 9.88
N ILE A 80 -11.27 7.85 10.46
CA ILE A 80 -12.17 6.70 10.64
C ILE A 80 -12.70 6.18 9.30
N VAL A 81 -12.60 4.88 9.11
CA VAL A 81 -13.07 4.15 7.93
C VAL A 81 -14.01 3.01 8.32
N LYS A 82 -14.86 2.56 7.39
CA LYS A 82 -15.72 1.38 7.60
C LYS A 82 -15.11 0.15 6.94
N ILE A 83 -14.80 -0.87 7.74
CA ILE A 83 -14.26 -2.15 7.28
C ILE A 83 -15.16 -3.26 7.83
N GLU A 84 -15.75 -4.04 6.92
CA GLU A 84 -16.68 -5.13 7.28
C GLU A 84 -17.81 -4.65 8.23
N GLY A 85 -18.32 -3.43 7.99
CA GLY A 85 -19.38 -2.81 8.79
C GLY A 85 -18.92 -2.19 10.13
N LYS A 86 -17.66 -2.38 10.53
CA LYS A 86 -17.09 -1.82 11.76
C LYS A 86 -16.39 -0.50 11.49
N ARG A 87 -16.49 0.43 12.43
CA ARG A 87 -15.70 1.68 12.44
C ARG A 87 -14.28 1.34 12.89
N VAL A 88 -13.29 1.75 12.11
CA VAL A 88 -11.87 1.57 12.37
C VAL A 88 -11.21 2.93 12.31
N ALA A 89 -10.59 3.37 13.41
CA ALA A 89 -9.78 4.59 13.43
C ALA A 89 -8.36 4.25 12.95
N LEU A 90 -7.97 4.71 11.76
CA LEU A 90 -6.65 4.40 11.20
C LEU A 90 -5.50 4.97 12.07
N ALA A 91 -5.73 6.12 12.71
CA ALA A 91 -4.76 6.70 13.64
C ALA A 91 -4.49 5.80 14.86
N GLU A 92 -5.50 5.10 15.38
CA GLU A 92 -5.35 4.15 16.48
C GLU A 92 -4.49 2.95 16.07
N VAL A 93 -4.68 2.45 14.86
CA VAL A 93 -3.87 1.35 14.31
C VAL A 93 -2.41 1.76 14.17
N GLU A 94 -2.15 2.99 13.70
CA GLU A 94 -0.80 3.53 13.59
C GLU A 94 -0.14 3.74 14.95
N GLN A 95 -0.86 4.27 15.93
CA GLN A 95 -0.33 4.41 17.29
C GLN A 95 0.03 3.05 17.89
N ALA A 96 -0.83 2.04 17.71
CA ALA A 96 -0.55 0.68 18.18
C ALA A 96 0.67 0.05 17.48
N LEU A 97 0.96 0.45 16.23
CA LEU A 97 2.19 0.08 15.53
C LEU A 97 3.40 0.84 16.07
N LEU A 98 3.29 2.14 16.31
CA LEU A 98 4.39 2.99 16.80
C LEU A 98 4.78 2.72 18.26
N ASP A 99 3.87 2.15 19.06
CA ASP A 99 4.17 1.68 20.42
C ASP A 99 5.17 0.51 20.45
N ARG A 100 5.50 -0.05 19.28
CA ARG A 100 6.41 -1.19 19.13
C ARG A 100 7.83 -0.73 18.82
N ALA A 101 8.80 -1.25 19.58
CA ALA A 101 10.21 -0.90 19.41
C ALA A 101 10.77 -1.24 18.01
N GLU A 102 10.15 -2.19 17.31
CA GLU A 102 10.55 -2.59 15.97
C GLU A 102 10.12 -1.60 14.86
N ILE A 103 9.22 -0.65 15.16
CA ILE A 103 8.63 0.28 14.19
C ILE A 103 9.10 1.70 14.48
N GLU A 104 9.65 2.36 13.47
CA GLU A 104 10.12 3.76 13.53
C GLU A 104 9.04 4.74 13.07
N ASP A 105 8.36 4.44 11.97
CA ASP A 105 7.26 5.22 11.43
C ASP A 105 6.23 4.27 10.78
N ALA A 106 4.95 4.66 10.74
CA ALA A 106 3.88 3.83 10.21
C ALA A 106 2.79 4.68 9.56
N CYS A 107 2.25 4.17 8.45
CA CYS A 107 1.06 4.74 7.83
C CYS A 107 0.09 3.63 7.44
N THR A 108 -1.20 3.85 7.68
CA THR A 108 -2.26 2.92 7.33
C THR A 108 -3.22 3.50 6.32
N ILE A 109 -3.69 2.63 5.42
CA ILE A 109 -4.68 2.96 4.39
C ILE A 109 -5.72 1.85 4.28
N VAL A 110 -6.86 2.16 3.66
CA VAL A 110 -7.84 1.15 3.26
C VAL A 110 -7.48 0.61 1.89
N LEU A 111 -7.32 -0.71 1.80
CA LEU A 111 -7.11 -1.41 0.53
C LEU A 111 -8.47 -1.82 -0.05
N ALA A 112 -8.76 -1.33 -1.26
CA ALA A 112 -9.98 -1.64 -2.01
C ALA A 112 -9.91 -3.03 -2.67
N ARG A 113 -9.75 -4.09 -1.86
CA ARG A 113 -9.80 -5.49 -2.32
C ARG A 113 -11.25 -6.00 -2.37
N LYS A 114 -11.47 -7.23 -2.87
CA LYS A 114 -12.79 -7.91 -2.84
C LYS A 114 -13.47 -7.83 -1.46
N ARG A 115 -12.67 -7.89 -0.39
CA ARG A 115 -13.06 -7.49 0.96
C ARG A 115 -12.14 -6.35 1.39
N PRO A 116 -12.66 -5.14 1.61
CA PRO A 116 -11.86 -4.02 2.10
C PRO A 116 -11.13 -4.38 3.40
N CYS A 117 -9.91 -3.91 3.57
CA CYS A 117 -9.11 -4.17 4.77
C CYS A 117 -8.08 -3.05 5.00
N VAL A 118 -7.49 -3.03 6.20
CA VAL A 118 -6.37 -2.14 6.51
C VAL A 118 -5.08 -2.70 5.91
N GLY A 119 -4.31 -1.84 5.23
CA GLY A 119 -2.91 -2.05 4.88
C GLY A 119 -2.02 -1.12 5.70
N ALA A 120 -0.85 -1.61 6.13
CA ALA A 120 0.14 -0.85 6.89
C ALA A 120 1.47 -0.76 6.14
N LEU A 121 1.95 0.46 5.91
CA LEU A 121 3.26 0.77 5.36
C LEU A 121 4.16 1.15 6.54
N LEU A 122 5.24 0.40 6.72
CA LEU A 122 6.10 0.45 7.89
C LEU A 122 7.51 0.90 7.52
N ILE A 123 8.05 1.76 8.37
CA ILE A 123 9.48 2.04 8.46
C ILE A 123 9.98 1.33 9.70
N LEU A 124 10.96 0.45 9.55
CA LEU A 124 11.50 -0.32 10.66
C LEU A 124 12.63 0.44 11.33
N SER A 125 12.67 0.38 12.66
CA SER A 125 13.83 0.84 13.44
C SER A 125 15.05 -0.05 13.15
N PRO A 126 16.27 0.34 13.56
CA PRO A 126 17.44 -0.54 13.45
C PRO A 126 17.25 -1.91 14.11
N GLN A 127 16.58 -1.93 15.28
CA GLN A 127 16.21 -3.18 15.95
C GLN A 127 15.15 -3.96 15.16
N GLY A 128 14.17 -3.27 14.57
CA GLY A 128 13.17 -3.89 13.70
C GLY A 128 13.80 -4.55 12.48
N TRP A 129 14.81 -3.93 11.86
CA TRP A 129 15.56 -4.54 10.76
C TRP A 129 16.36 -5.78 11.20
N GLU A 130 16.94 -5.77 12.38
CA GLU A 130 17.61 -6.95 12.94
C GLU A 130 16.62 -8.10 13.14
N LEU A 131 15.48 -7.83 13.78
CA LEU A 131 14.44 -8.84 14.00
C LEU A 131 13.86 -9.35 12.68
N HIS A 132 13.59 -8.46 11.72
CA HIS A 132 13.11 -8.83 10.39
C HIS A 132 14.10 -9.75 9.65
N ARG A 133 15.42 -9.51 9.77
CA ARG A 133 16.45 -10.39 9.18
C ARG A 133 16.49 -11.76 9.84
N GLN A 134 16.28 -11.84 11.15
CA GLN A 134 16.30 -13.09 11.90
C GLN A 134 15.05 -13.94 11.65
N LEU A 135 13.87 -13.33 11.62
CA LEU A 135 12.58 -14.04 11.48
C LEU A 135 12.16 -14.24 10.02
N GLY A 136 12.58 -13.35 9.13
CA GLY A 136 11.97 -13.22 7.81
C GLY A 136 10.61 -12.51 7.84
N HIS A 137 10.17 -12.05 6.67
CA HIS A 137 9.01 -11.16 6.53
C HIS A 137 7.69 -11.81 7.01
N ALA A 138 7.46 -13.09 6.71
CA ALA A 138 6.22 -13.77 7.05
C ALA A 138 6.01 -13.83 8.57
N ASP A 139 7.02 -14.29 9.30
CA ASP A 139 6.96 -14.39 10.76
C ASP A 139 6.98 -13.03 11.46
N PHE A 140 7.77 -12.08 10.94
CA PHE A 140 7.77 -10.71 11.44
C PHE A 140 6.36 -10.10 11.39
N THR A 141 5.70 -10.16 10.23
CA THR A 141 4.33 -9.62 10.09
C THR A 141 3.29 -10.43 10.85
N ARG A 142 3.50 -11.74 11.07
CA ARG A 142 2.64 -12.58 11.92
C ARG A 142 2.70 -12.13 13.38
N GLN A 143 3.90 -11.87 13.91
CA GLN A 143 4.05 -11.35 15.27
C GLN A 143 3.39 -9.99 15.45
N LEU A 144 3.53 -9.08 14.46
CA LEU A 144 2.83 -7.80 14.47
C LEU A 144 1.30 -7.98 14.51
N ARG A 145 0.73 -8.86 13.68
CA ARG A 145 -0.72 -9.14 13.71
C ARG A 145 -1.19 -9.65 15.06
N LEU A 146 -0.44 -10.56 15.69
CA LEU A 146 -0.79 -11.10 17.00
C LEU A 146 -0.81 -10.00 18.05
N ALA A 147 0.25 -9.22 18.14
CA ALA A 147 0.33 -8.14 19.12
C ALA A 147 -0.70 -7.03 18.92
N LEU A 148 -1.04 -6.72 17.66
CA LEU A 148 -2.12 -5.77 17.37
C LEU A 148 -3.49 -6.35 17.70
N GLY A 149 -3.68 -7.66 17.55
CA GLY A 149 -4.93 -8.35 17.86
C GLY A 149 -5.30 -8.34 19.35
N ASP A 150 -4.32 -8.18 20.24
CA ASP A 150 -4.54 -8.06 21.68
C ASP A 150 -5.14 -6.70 22.09
N ARG A 151 -4.98 -5.67 21.24
CA ARG A 151 -5.41 -4.28 21.51
C ARG A 151 -6.53 -3.80 20.59
N LEU A 152 -6.58 -4.28 19.36
CA LEU A 152 -7.44 -3.77 18.31
C LEU A 152 -8.54 -4.76 17.94
N ALA A 153 -9.70 -4.24 17.53
CA ALA A 153 -10.74 -5.08 16.93
C ALA A 153 -10.21 -5.76 15.66
N ALA A 154 -10.66 -7.00 15.38
CA ALA A 154 -10.16 -7.79 14.24
C ALA A 154 -10.26 -7.08 12.86
N ALA A 155 -11.19 -6.15 12.67
CA ALA A 155 -11.32 -5.37 11.44
C ALA A 155 -10.27 -4.25 11.30
N ALA A 156 -9.66 -3.82 12.41
CA ALA A 156 -8.63 -2.79 12.48
C ALA A 156 -7.21 -3.37 12.30
N VAL A 157 -7.01 -4.66 12.61
CA VAL A 157 -5.71 -5.32 12.42
C VAL A 157 -5.34 -5.34 10.92
N PRO A 158 -4.17 -4.79 10.52
CA PRO A 158 -3.76 -4.79 9.12
C PRO A 158 -3.65 -6.20 8.53
N ARG A 159 -4.22 -6.38 7.34
CA ARG A 159 -4.13 -7.65 6.60
C ARG A 159 -2.90 -7.68 5.69
N ALA A 160 -2.45 -6.52 5.20
CA ALA A 160 -1.25 -6.38 4.40
C ALA A 160 -0.24 -5.47 5.12
N PHE A 161 1.01 -5.90 5.16
CA PHE A 161 2.13 -5.11 5.65
C PHE A 161 3.12 -4.92 4.51
N ARG A 162 3.66 -3.71 4.40
CA ARG A 162 4.67 -3.35 3.41
C ARG A 162 5.76 -2.58 4.11
N LEU A 163 7.01 -2.86 3.77
CA LEU A 163 8.16 -2.13 4.28
C LEU A 163 8.60 -1.06 3.26
N ALA A 164 8.97 0.11 3.75
CA ALA A 164 9.54 1.19 2.95
C ALA A 164 10.79 1.80 3.64
N PRO A 165 11.68 2.45 2.88
CA PRO A 165 12.81 3.20 3.45
C PRO A 165 12.39 4.57 4.02
N GLY A 166 11.21 5.06 3.68
CA GLY A 166 10.62 6.28 4.23
C GLY A 166 9.17 6.43 3.80
N LEU A 167 8.37 7.18 4.57
CA LEU A 167 6.99 7.47 4.17
C LEU A 167 6.96 8.52 3.06
N PRO A 168 6.21 8.30 1.96
CA PRO A 168 6.12 9.25 0.86
C PRO A 168 5.36 10.50 1.31
N ARG A 169 6.06 11.63 1.38
CA ARG A 169 5.52 12.93 1.81
C ARG A 169 5.89 14.00 0.78
N ASN A 170 5.02 15.00 0.59
CA ASN A 170 5.31 16.16 -0.24
C ASN A 170 6.26 17.14 0.48
N THR A 171 6.63 18.24 -0.20
CA THR A 171 7.49 19.30 0.36
C THR A 171 6.90 20.03 1.58
N GLN A 172 5.61 19.85 1.84
CA GLN A 172 4.90 20.36 3.02
C GLN A 172 4.73 19.29 4.12
N GLY A 173 5.35 18.11 3.96
CA GLY A 173 5.26 17.01 4.92
C GLY A 173 3.95 16.22 4.88
N LYS A 174 3.04 16.50 3.94
CA LYS A 174 1.78 15.74 3.78
C LYS A 174 2.02 14.42 3.05
N LEU A 175 1.40 13.36 3.56
CA LEU A 175 1.45 12.03 2.95
C LEU A 175 0.89 12.02 1.52
N LEU A 176 1.62 11.37 0.62
CA LEU A 176 1.24 11.21 -0.78
C LEU A 176 0.47 9.92 -0.96
N ARG A 177 -0.85 10.00 -0.79
CA ARG A 177 -1.76 8.83 -0.79
C ARG A 177 -1.56 7.88 -1.97
N LYS A 178 -1.42 8.42 -3.18
CA LYS A 178 -1.21 7.62 -4.39
C LYS A 178 0.09 6.81 -4.34
N GLU A 179 1.15 7.40 -3.80
CA GLU A 179 2.43 6.70 -3.63
C GLU A 179 2.34 5.63 -2.54
N ILE A 180 1.58 5.88 -1.47
CA ILE A 180 1.30 4.85 -0.45
C ILE A 180 0.53 3.69 -1.08
N GLU A 181 -0.54 3.97 -1.83
CA GLU A 181 -1.35 2.95 -2.50
C GLU A 181 -0.51 2.07 -3.44
N GLN A 182 0.44 2.65 -4.16
CA GLN A 182 1.38 1.92 -5.04
C GLN A 182 2.23 0.88 -4.30
N HIS A 183 2.51 1.03 -3.00
CA HIS A 183 3.24 0.00 -2.23
C HIS A 183 2.38 -1.26 -1.99
N PHE A 184 1.06 -1.14 -2.09
CA PHE A 184 0.11 -2.25 -1.90
C PHE A 184 -0.47 -2.76 -3.21
N GLU A 185 -0.23 -2.07 -4.32
CA GLU A 185 -0.40 -2.65 -5.63
C GLU A 185 0.48 -3.90 -5.70
N SER A 186 -0.12 -5.00 -6.15
CA SER A 186 0.56 -6.29 -6.21
C SER A 186 1.77 -6.15 -7.14
N GLU A 187 2.97 -6.09 -6.56
CA GLU A 187 4.21 -6.12 -7.34
C GLU A 187 4.35 -7.51 -7.94
N THR A 188 3.80 -7.69 -9.15
CA THR A 188 3.82 -8.96 -9.89
C THR A 188 5.02 -9.07 -10.82
N ARG A 189 5.83 -8.01 -10.92
CA ARG A 189 7.02 -7.94 -11.77
C ARG A 189 8.16 -7.32 -10.96
N PRO A 190 9.40 -7.70 -11.22
CA PRO A 190 10.54 -7.08 -10.56
C PRO A 190 10.79 -5.70 -11.18
N ARG A 191 11.35 -4.77 -10.41
CA ARG A 191 11.74 -3.46 -10.93
C ARG A 191 13.00 -3.60 -11.77
N VAL A 192 12.99 -3.11 -13.01
CA VAL A 192 14.19 -3.04 -13.84
C VAL A 192 15.10 -1.93 -13.33
N LEU A 193 16.32 -2.28 -12.89
CA LEU A 193 17.34 -1.35 -12.41
C LEU A 193 18.25 -0.86 -13.54
N ARG A 194 18.60 -1.78 -14.45
CA ARG A 194 19.51 -1.51 -15.57
C ARG A 194 19.16 -2.40 -16.75
N HIS A 195 19.36 -1.89 -17.96
CA HIS A 195 19.20 -2.60 -19.22
C HIS A 195 20.47 -2.42 -20.07
N GLU A 196 20.93 -3.50 -20.68
CA GLU A 196 22.03 -3.52 -21.64
C GLU A 196 21.62 -4.33 -22.88
N SER A 197 21.57 -3.69 -24.04
CA SER A 197 21.32 -4.36 -25.33
C SER A 197 22.55 -5.16 -25.78
N ARG A 198 22.32 -6.27 -26.48
CA ARG A 198 23.32 -7.12 -27.14
C ARG A 198 22.83 -7.46 -28.55
N ASP A 199 23.72 -7.97 -29.40
CA ASP A 199 23.42 -8.20 -30.83
C ASP A 199 22.14 -9.04 -31.09
N ASN A 200 21.88 -10.05 -30.26
CA ASN A 200 20.70 -10.93 -30.37
C ASN A 200 19.91 -11.03 -29.07
N GLY A 201 20.01 -10.04 -28.19
CA GLY A 201 19.50 -10.20 -26.83
C GLY A 201 19.63 -8.97 -25.96
N CYS A 202 19.34 -9.13 -24.68
CA CYS A 202 19.56 -8.10 -23.68
C CYS A 202 19.89 -8.71 -22.32
N GLN A 203 20.48 -7.90 -21.46
CA GLN A 203 20.68 -8.19 -20.07
C GLN A 203 19.95 -7.15 -19.22
N LEU A 204 19.16 -7.62 -18.26
CA LEU A 204 18.41 -6.80 -17.32
C LEU A 204 18.92 -7.05 -15.90
N GLN A 205 19.23 -5.99 -15.16
CA GLN A 205 19.28 -6.08 -13.69
C GLN A 205 17.89 -5.83 -13.13
N LEU A 206 17.44 -6.72 -12.27
CA LEU A 206 16.09 -6.74 -11.73
C LEU A 206 16.14 -6.73 -10.20
N ALA A 207 15.46 -5.80 -9.56
CA ALA A 207 15.20 -5.82 -8.12
C ALA A 207 13.92 -6.60 -7.86
N VAL A 208 14.04 -7.75 -7.21
CA VAL A 208 12.89 -8.51 -6.72
C VAL A 208 12.41 -7.85 -5.43
N SER A 209 11.23 -7.23 -5.48
CA SER A 209 10.66 -6.62 -4.28
C SER A 209 10.41 -7.67 -3.20
N PRO A 210 10.80 -7.40 -1.94
CA PRO A 210 10.43 -8.26 -0.82
C PRO A 210 8.91 -8.42 -0.66
N ASN A 211 8.15 -7.45 -1.18
CA ASN A 211 6.70 -7.39 -1.12
C ASN A 211 6.02 -8.03 -2.34
N CYS A 212 6.78 -8.69 -3.22
CA CYS A 212 6.24 -9.32 -4.42
C CYS A 212 5.14 -10.33 -4.04
N GLN A 213 3.98 -10.22 -4.69
CA GLN A 213 2.78 -11.00 -4.34
C GLN A 213 3.02 -12.51 -4.37
N TYR A 214 3.99 -12.98 -5.15
CA TYR A 214 4.26 -14.40 -5.34
C TYR A 214 5.00 -15.04 -4.17
N PHE A 215 5.47 -14.25 -3.20
CA PHE A 215 5.98 -14.76 -1.92
C PHE A 215 4.88 -14.97 -0.88
N GLU A 216 3.69 -14.40 -1.08
CA GLU A 216 2.55 -14.61 -0.18
C GLU A 216 1.89 -15.97 -0.52
N GLY A 217 1.85 -16.91 0.44
CA GLY A 217 1.13 -18.18 0.33
C GLY A 217 1.89 -19.35 -0.33
N HIS A 218 3.06 -19.10 -0.93
CA HIS A 218 3.94 -20.15 -1.45
C HIS A 218 5.09 -20.40 -0.46
N PHE A 219 5.02 -21.53 0.26
CA PHE A 219 5.96 -21.97 1.30
C PHE A 219 5.98 -21.04 2.53
N PRO A 220 5.04 -21.22 3.49
CA PRO A 220 4.85 -20.34 4.64
C PRO A 220 6.12 -20.07 5.47
N ASP A 221 6.98 -21.08 5.60
CA ASP A 221 8.20 -21.00 6.41
C ASP A 221 9.45 -20.62 5.60
N ASN A 222 9.36 -20.58 4.26
CA ASN A 222 10.49 -20.30 3.39
C ASN A 222 10.04 -19.63 2.08
N PRO A 223 9.76 -18.32 2.07
CA PRO A 223 9.25 -17.62 0.90
C PRO A 223 10.26 -17.68 -0.25
N ILE A 224 9.87 -18.32 -1.36
CA ILE A 224 10.67 -18.43 -2.58
C ILE A 224 9.86 -18.03 -3.80
N LEU A 225 10.53 -17.51 -4.83
CA LEU A 225 9.87 -17.12 -6.08
C LEU A 225 9.52 -18.37 -6.89
N PRO A 226 8.23 -18.68 -7.15
CA PRO A 226 7.83 -19.89 -7.85
C PRO A 226 8.43 -19.96 -9.27
N GLY A 227 8.83 -21.15 -9.70
CA GLY A 227 9.44 -21.35 -11.02
C GLY A 227 8.57 -20.84 -12.19
N VAL A 228 7.24 -21.02 -12.10
CA VAL A 228 6.27 -20.51 -13.10
C VAL A 228 6.28 -18.98 -13.23
N VAL A 229 6.60 -18.27 -12.14
CA VAL A 229 6.71 -16.81 -12.14
C VAL A 229 7.99 -16.38 -12.84
N GLN A 230 9.10 -17.10 -12.62
CA GLN A 230 10.35 -16.85 -13.33
C GLN A 230 10.17 -16.99 -14.85
N LEU A 231 9.43 -18.01 -15.30
CA LEU A 231 9.10 -18.19 -16.71
C LEU A 231 8.26 -17.02 -17.24
N LYS A 232 7.21 -16.62 -16.52
CA LYS A 232 6.40 -15.47 -16.90
C LYS A 232 7.24 -14.19 -17.02
N TRP A 233 8.15 -13.93 -16.08
CA TRP A 233 9.01 -12.76 -16.14
C TRP A 233 9.97 -12.80 -17.33
N ALA A 234 10.55 -13.95 -17.64
CA ALA A 234 11.39 -14.11 -18.83
C ALA A 234 10.60 -13.83 -20.12
N GLU A 235 9.38 -14.37 -20.24
CA GLU A 235 8.50 -14.09 -21.38
C GLU A 235 8.14 -12.60 -21.45
N ASP A 236 7.55 -12.03 -20.40
CA ASP A 236 7.10 -10.64 -20.39
C ASP A 236 8.24 -9.68 -20.78
N MET A 237 9.45 -9.89 -20.25
CA MET A 237 10.62 -9.07 -20.56
C MET A 237 11.15 -9.30 -21.98
N ALA A 238 11.10 -10.53 -22.51
CA ALA A 238 11.49 -10.79 -23.89
C ALA A 238 10.51 -10.15 -24.89
N ARG A 239 9.21 -10.15 -24.60
CA ARG A 239 8.20 -9.44 -25.41
C ARG A 239 8.46 -7.94 -25.39
N GLU A 240 8.72 -7.38 -24.21
CA GLU A 240 8.93 -5.95 -24.01
C GLU A 240 10.23 -5.43 -24.63
N TRP A 241 11.35 -6.14 -24.45
CA TRP A 241 12.69 -5.64 -24.81
C TRP A 241 13.25 -6.23 -26.10
N LEU A 242 12.83 -7.44 -26.51
CA LEU A 242 13.32 -8.12 -27.71
C LEU A 242 12.26 -8.25 -28.81
N GLY A 243 11.05 -7.74 -28.58
CA GLY A 243 9.97 -7.77 -29.56
C GLY A 243 9.44 -9.18 -29.85
N VAL A 244 9.53 -10.12 -28.90
CA VAL A 244 8.93 -11.46 -29.06
C VAL A 244 7.41 -11.33 -29.15
N ASP A 245 6.85 -11.67 -30.30
CA ASP A 245 5.47 -11.34 -30.69
C ASP A 245 4.68 -12.57 -31.15
N GLY A 246 5.35 -13.66 -31.53
CA GLY A 246 4.74 -14.92 -31.91
C GLY A 246 3.96 -15.62 -30.79
N PRO A 247 3.08 -16.57 -31.13
CA PRO A 247 2.37 -17.40 -30.17
C PRO A 247 3.35 -18.32 -29.45
N PHE A 248 3.21 -18.49 -28.14
CA PHE A 248 3.98 -19.44 -27.37
C PHE A 248 3.65 -20.88 -27.81
N GLN A 249 4.65 -21.64 -28.24
CA GLN A 249 4.51 -23.02 -28.70
C GLN A 249 4.98 -24.06 -27.68
N GLY A 250 5.69 -23.64 -26.63
CA GLY A 250 6.07 -24.52 -25.54
C GLY A 250 7.47 -24.28 -25.00
N MET A 251 7.72 -24.92 -23.85
CA MET A 251 9.06 -25.02 -23.26
C MET A 251 9.84 -26.14 -23.94
N ARG A 252 11.06 -25.83 -24.42
CA ARG A 252 11.99 -26.85 -24.93
C ARG A 252 12.86 -27.43 -23.82
N SER A 253 13.25 -26.60 -22.86
CA SER A 253 13.99 -27.03 -21.69
C SER A 253 13.86 -26.00 -20.56
N VAL A 254 13.87 -26.48 -19.31
CA VAL A 254 13.94 -25.62 -18.13
C VAL A 254 14.70 -26.34 -17.03
N LYS A 255 15.56 -25.61 -16.31
CA LYS A 255 16.26 -26.10 -15.13
C LYS A 255 16.19 -25.05 -14.03
N PHE A 256 15.76 -25.47 -12.85
CA PHE A 256 15.81 -24.67 -11.63
C PHE A 256 16.96 -25.21 -10.77
N LYS A 257 17.94 -24.36 -10.46
CA LYS A 257 19.18 -24.71 -9.75
C LYS A 257 19.22 -24.15 -8.33
N LYS A 258 18.76 -22.91 -8.15
CA LYS A 258 18.74 -22.21 -6.85
C LYS A 258 17.43 -21.45 -6.67
N VAL A 259 17.07 -21.24 -5.40
CA VAL A 259 15.88 -20.49 -5.02
C VAL A 259 16.16 -18.99 -5.08
N ILE A 260 15.16 -18.22 -5.52
CA ILE A 260 15.20 -16.76 -5.53
C ILE A 260 14.41 -16.28 -4.31
N LEU A 261 15.08 -15.51 -3.44
CA LEU A 261 14.51 -15.01 -2.19
C LEU A 261 13.97 -13.57 -2.35
N PRO A 262 13.05 -13.15 -1.46
CA PRO A 262 12.63 -11.75 -1.34
C PRO A 262 13.83 -10.79 -1.28
N GLY A 263 13.78 -9.66 -2.01
CA GLY A 263 14.87 -8.67 -2.02
C GLY A 263 16.07 -9.01 -2.91
N THR A 264 16.10 -10.18 -3.57
CA THR A 264 17.22 -10.58 -4.43
C THR A 264 17.38 -9.62 -5.61
N VAL A 265 18.62 -9.19 -5.89
CA VAL A 265 18.97 -8.54 -7.16
C VAL A 265 19.38 -9.62 -8.16
N LEU A 266 18.62 -9.72 -9.25
CA LEU A 266 18.83 -10.69 -10.31
C LEU A 266 19.46 -10.04 -11.54
N THR A 267 20.26 -10.83 -12.25
CA THR A 267 20.57 -10.63 -13.65
C THR A 267 19.69 -11.57 -14.47
N LEU A 268 18.90 -11.03 -15.40
CA LEU A 268 18.20 -11.79 -16.43
C LEU A 268 18.90 -11.56 -17.76
N ALA A 269 19.47 -12.62 -18.34
CA ALA A 269 19.95 -12.63 -19.71
C ALA A 269 18.89 -13.26 -20.63
N LEU A 270 18.59 -12.59 -21.74
CA LEU A 270 17.65 -13.04 -22.76
C LEU A 270 18.34 -13.01 -24.12
N ASP A 271 18.26 -14.10 -24.86
CA ASP A 271 18.75 -14.21 -26.23
C ASP A 271 17.62 -14.69 -27.13
N TYR A 272 17.21 -13.89 -28.10
CA TYR A 272 16.11 -14.20 -29.02
C TYR A 272 16.61 -14.34 -30.45
N THR A 273 16.20 -15.41 -31.11
CA THR A 273 16.49 -15.68 -32.53
C THR A 273 15.18 -15.61 -33.32
N PRO A 274 14.84 -14.47 -33.94
CA PRO A 274 13.56 -14.29 -34.62
C PRO A 274 13.30 -15.32 -35.72
N GLY A 275 14.33 -15.68 -36.50
CA GLY A 275 14.20 -16.59 -37.66
C GLY A 275 13.70 -18.00 -37.34
N ASN A 276 13.77 -18.43 -36.08
CA ASN A 276 13.21 -19.71 -35.64
C ASN A 276 12.41 -19.60 -34.34
N GLY A 277 12.06 -18.38 -33.90
CA GLY A 277 11.29 -18.13 -32.67
C GLY A 277 11.92 -18.67 -31.39
N ARG A 278 13.24 -18.88 -31.35
CA ARG A 278 13.93 -19.42 -30.16
C ARG A 278 14.24 -18.30 -29.17
N LEU A 279 13.78 -18.43 -27.94
CA LEU A 279 14.16 -17.56 -26.83
C LEU A 279 14.89 -18.40 -25.76
N ASP A 280 16.15 -18.07 -25.50
CA ASP A 280 16.90 -18.60 -24.37
C ASP A 280 16.89 -17.58 -23.23
N PHE A 281 16.72 -18.03 -21.98
CA PHE A 281 16.78 -17.16 -20.80
C PHE A 281 17.67 -17.74 -19.71
N ARG A 282 18.26 -16.87 -18.90
CA ARG A 282 19.00 -17.24 -17.68
C ARG A 282 18.82 -16.20 -16.58
N PHE A 283 18.40 -16.65 -15.40
CA PHE A 283 18.43 -15.88 -14.16
C PHE A 283 19.67 -16.23 -13.33
N SER A 284 20.42 -15.22 -12.91
CA SER A 284 21.56 -15.35 -12.00
C SER A 284 21.60 -14.23 -10.97
N SER A 285 22.41 -14.38 -9.93
CA SER A 285 22.71 -13.35 -8.92
C SER A 285 24.14 -13.54 -8.42
N VAL A 286 24.54 -12.79 -7.40
CA VAL A 286 25.80 -13.02 -6.66
C VAL A 286 25.91 -14.44 -6.09
N ALA A 287 24.77 -15.09 -5.81
CA ALA A 287 24.74 -16.47 -5.35
C ALA A 287 24.90 -17.50 -6.49
N GLY A 288 25.06 -17.07 -7.75
CA GLY A 288 25.16 -17.93 -8.93
C GLY A 288 23.85 -18.05 -9.72
N GLU A 289 23.77 -19.08 -10.58
CA GLU A 289 22.62 -19.29 -11.46
C GLU A 289 21.42 -19.88 -10.70
N HIS A 290 20.24 -19.27 -10.89
CA HIS A 290 18.98 -19.67 -10.28
C HIS A 290 18.15 -20.54 -11.21
N SER A 291 17.99 -20.13 -12.46
CA SER A 291 17.30 -20.90 -13.48
C SER A 291 17.75 -20.53 -14.88
N GLN A 292 17.52 -21.45 -15.81
CA GLN A 292 17.71 -21.23 -17.23
C GLN A 292 16.75 -22.09 -18.02
N GLY A 293 16.44 -21.67 -19.25
CA GLY A 293 15.59 -22.45 -20.12
C GLY A 293 15.52 -21.89 -21.53
N ARG A 294 14.76 -22.62 -22.36
CA ARG A 294 14.49 -22.29 -23.75
C ARG A 294 13.00 -22.38 -24.02
N MET A 295 12.46 -21.29 -24.54
CA MET A 295 11.08 -21.14 -25.00
C MET A 295 11.03 -21.16 -26.52
N GLN A 296 9.94 -21.68 -27.06
CA GLN A 296 9.64 -21.68 -28.49
C GLN A 296 8.44 -20.78 -28.76
N TYR A 297 8.59 -19.90 -29.75
CA TYR A 297 7.52 -19.08 -30.30
C TYR A 297 7.33 -19.39 -31.79
N GLY A 298 6.11 -19.18 -32.28
CA GLY A 298 5.81 -19.21 -33.71
C GLY A 298 6.39 -17.98 -34.42
N LEU A 299 6.59 -18.09 -35.74
CA LEU A 299 6.92 -16.94 -36.58
C LEU A 299 5.67 -16.06 -36.76
N ARG A 300 5.85 -14.74 -36.89
CA ARG A 300 4.77 -13.86 -37.34
C ARG A 300 4.28 -14.31 -38.72
N SER A 301 2.97 -14.50 -38.83
CA SER A 301 2.24 -14.54 -40.10
C SER A 301 2.10 -13.13 -40.68
#